data_AF-A0A381XHL2-F1
#
_entry.id   AF-A0A381XHL2-F1
#
_cell.length_a   1.000
_cell.length_b   1.000
_cell.length_c   1.000
_cell.angle_alpha   90.00
_cell.angle_beta   90.00
_cell.angle_gamma   90.00
#
_symmetry.space_group_name_H-M   'P 1'
#
loop_
_entity.id
_entity.type
_entity.pdbx_description
1 polymer ?
#
loop_
_entity_poly.entity_id
_entity_poly.type
_entity_poly.pdbx_seq_one_letter_code
_entity_poly.pdbx_strand_id
1 'polypeptide(L)'
;MTMLSLLLLMIALPLYAGGRLTYYCSTDIPWCELMKKEFEKRTGIRVSMTRASSGETLTKIRAEKSNPKGDVWWGGTGDPH
;
A
#
# COMPACT_ATOMS: atom_id res chain seq x y z
N MET A 1 6.93 34.04 -29.73
CA MET A 1 7.96 33.17 -29.10
C MET A 1 7.89 33.17 -27.58
N THR A 2 7.50 34.27 -26.92
CA THR A 2 7.33 34.33 -25.45
C THR A 2 6.13 33.55 -24.90
N MET A 3 5.01 33.45 -25.64
CA MET A 3 3.85 32.65 -25.20
C MET A 3 4.10 31.13 -25.22
N LEU A 4 4.97 30.63 -26.11
CA LEU A 4 5.29 29.20 -26.19
C LEU A 4 6.16 28.75 -25.00
N SER A 5 7.01 29.64 -24.48
CA SER A 5 7.82 29.39 -23.29
C SER A 5 7.01 29.34 -22.00
N LEU A 6 5.89 30.07 -21.90
CA LEU A 6 5.01 30.04 -20.73
C LEU A 6 4.23 28.71 -20.62
N LEU A 7 3.91 28.09 -21.76
CA LEU A 7 3.19 26.82 -21.83
C LEU A 7 4.06 25.63 -21.40
N LEU A 8 5.37 25.69 -21.63
CA LEU A 8 6.31 24.62 -21.25
C LEU A 8 6.56 24.55 -19.74
N LEU A 9 6.44 25.67 -19.01
CA LEU A 9 6.72 25.73 -17.57
C LEU A 9 5.64 25.02 -16.73
N MET A 10 4.43 24.86 -17.27
CA MET A 10 3.29 24.21 -16.59
C MET A 10 3.34 22.68 -16.59
N ILE A 11 4.22 22.07 -17.40
CA ILE A 11 4.31 20.60 -17.54
C ILE A 11 5.23 19.99 -16.45
N ALA A 12 6.03 20.82 -15.76
CA ALA A 12 6.99 20.37 -14.76
C ALA A 12 6.46 20.37 -13.31
N LEU A 13 5.14 20.45 -13.11
CA LEU A 13 4.58 20.24 -11.78
C LEU A 13 4.85 18.78 -11.37
N PRO A 14 5.57 18.52 -10.26
CA PRO A 14 5.72 17.17 -9.77
C PRO A 14 4.31 16.67 -9.43
N LEU A 15 3.84 15.70 -10.21
CA LEU A 15 2.63 14.98 -9.87
C LEU A 15 2.94 14.21 -8.58
N TYR A 16 2.57 14.78 -7.43
CA TYR A 16 2.53 14.04 -6.17
C TYR A 16 1.45 12.97 -6.36
N ALA A 17 1.84 11.83 -6.91
CA ALA A 17 1.02 10.64 -6.86
C ALA A 17 0.75 10.39 -5.38
N GLY A 18 -0.49 10.64 -4.94
CA GLY A 18 -0.91 10.31 -3.59
C GLY A 18 -0.52 8.86 -3.34
N GLY A 19 0.43 8.66 -2.42
CA GLY A 19 1.03 7.35 -2.19
C GLY A 19 -0.06 6.30 -2.05
N ARG A 20 0.13 5.15 -2.69
CA ARG A 20 -0.70 3.98 -2.46
C ARG A 20 0.14 2.96 -1.72
N LEU A 21 -0.42 2.33 -0.71
CA LEU A 21 0.20 1.27 0.06
C LEU A 21 -0.60 -0.02 -0.14
N THR A 22 0.05 -1.08 -0.60
CA THR A 22 -0.52 -2.43 -0.64
C THR A 22 -0.06 -3.21 0.58
N TYR A 23 -1.03 -3.53 1.43
CA TYR A 23 -0.84 -4.07 2.77
C TYR A 23 -1.39 -5.50 2.84
N TYR A 24 -0.52 -6.47 3.13
CA TYR A 24 -0.93 -7.83 3.50
C TYR A 24 -1.07 -7.93 5.01
N CYS A 25 -2.31 -8.14 5.46
CA CYS A 25 -2.63 -8.30 6.86
C CYS A 25 -2.85 -9.78 7.20
N SER A 26 -2.26 -10.26 8.28
CA SER A 26 -2.47 -11.63 8.76
C SER A 26 -2.96 -11.71 10.21
N THR A 27 -3.52 -10.62 10.76
CA THR A 27 -4.22 -10.62 12.06
C THR A 27 -5.72 -10.87 11.89
N ASP A 28 -6.49 -10.61 12.96
CA ASP A 28 -7.94 -10.49 12.90
C ASP A 28 -8.38 -9.32 12.00
N ILE A 29 -9.49 -9.53 11.29
CA ILE A 29 -10.03 -8.58 10.31
C ILE A 29 -10.32 -7.20 10.95
N PRO A 30 -10.95 -7.10 12.14
CA PRO A 30 -11.21 -5.82 12.78
C PRO A 30 -9.94 -4.99 12.99
N TRP A 31 -8.84 -5.63 13.43
CA TRP A 31 -7.56 -4.96 13.56
C TRP A 31 -6.99 -4.51 12.22
N CYS A 32 -7.05 -5.36 11.19
CA CYS A 32 -6.60 -5.00 9.84
C CYS A 32 -7.33 -3.75 9.30
N GLU A 33 -8.65 -3.70 9.47
CA GLU A 33 -9.49 -2.59 9.00
C GLU A 33 -9.26 -1.31 9.79
N LEU A 34 -9.13 -1.42 11.12
CA LEU A 34 -8.80 -0.29 11.99
C LEU A 34 -7.48 0.35 11.58
N MET A 35 -6.44 -0.48 11.43
CA MET A 35 -5.11 0.00 11.03
C MET A 35 -5.13 0.65 9.65
N LYS A 36 -5.83 0.04 8.69
CA LYS A 36 -6.04 0.64 7.37
C LYS A 36 -6.65 2.04 7.50
N LYS A 37 -7.78 2.15 8.19
CA LYS A 37 -8.55 3.40 8.33
C LYS A 37 -7.73 4.50 9.01
N GLU A 38 -7.07 4.18 10.13
CA GLU A 38 -6.30 5.17 10.87
C GLU A 38 -5.03 5.59 10.15
N PHE A 39 -4.38 4.68 9.42
CA PHE A 39 -3.25 5.04 8.57
C PHE A 39 -3.66 5.97 7.44
N GLU A 40 -4.74 5.63 6.71
CA GLU A 40 -5.28 6.49 5.64
C GLU A 40 -5.65 7.88 6.19
N LYS A 41 -6.30 7.93 7.37
CA LYS A 41 -6.70 9.19 8.01
C LYS A 41 -5.51 10.07 8.42
N ARG A 42 -4.44 9.48 8.95
CA ARG A 42 -3.27 10.22 9.47
C ARG A 42 -2.32 10.67 8.37
N THR A 43 -2.21 9.89 7.29
CA THR A 43 -1.19 10.10 6.26
C THR A 43 -1.75 10.62 4.94
N GLY A 44 -3.05 10.43 4.70
CA GLY A 44 -3.66 10.69 3.38
C GLY A 44 -3.27 9.67 2.30
N ILE A 45 -2.45 8.66 2.62
CA ILE A 45 -2.03 7.59 1.70
C ILE A 45 -3.17 6.59 1.59
N ARG A 46 -3.55 6.20 0.37
CA ARG A 46 -4.60 5.19 0.13
C ARG A 46 -4.04 3.80 0.38
N VAL A 47 -4.76 2.97 1.13
CA VAL A 47 -4.29 1.61 1.47
C VAL A 47 -5.17 0.56 0.80
N SER A 48 -4.56 -0.29 -0.03
CA SER A 48 -5.14 -1.53 -0.54
C SER A 48 -4.76 -2.66 0.41
N MET A 49 -5.71 -3.18 1.19
CA MET A 49 -5.47 -4.21 2.18
C MET A 49 -6.01 -5.56 1.72
N THR A 50 -5.22 -6.62 1.84
CA THR A 50 -5.66 -8.01 1.67
C THR A 50 -5.42 -8.77 2.97
N ARG A 51 -6.46 -9.46 3.47
CA ARG A 51 -6.32 -10.33 4.64
C ARG A 51 -6.18 -11.79 4.21
N ALA A 52 -5.13 -12.46 4.70
CA ALA A 52 -4.92 -13.89 4.52
C ALA A 52 -4.15 -14.47 5.72
N SER A 53 -4.20 -15.79 5.93
CA SER A 53 -3.39 -16.42 6.99
C SER A 53 -1.89 -16.21 6.72
N SER A 54 -1.05 -16.40 7.75
CA SER A 54 0.40 -16.26 7.62
C SER A 54 0.98 -17.22 6.57
N GLY A 55 0.48 -18.46 6.53
CA GLY A 55 0.93 -19.48 5.59
C GLY A 55 0.55 -19.15 4.15
N GLU A 56 -0.69 -18.70 3.92
CA GLU A 56 -1.14 -18.24 2.61
C GLU A 56 -0.37 -16.99 2.17
N THR A 57 -0.13 -16.04 3.08
CA THR A 57 0.59 -14.80 2.79
C THR A 57 2.05 -15.07 2.43
N LEU A 58 2.73 -15.95 3.18
CA LEU A 58 4.09 -16.37 2.86
C LEU A 58 4.16 -17.09 1.51
N THR A 59 3.18 -17.96 1.23
CA THR A 59 3.10 -18.67 -0.06
C THR A 59 2.93 -17.68 -1.21
N LYS A 60 2.04 -16.69 -1.04
CA LYS A 60 1.83 -15.62 -2.00
C LYS A 60 3.09 -14.80 -2.24
N ILE A 61 3.76 -14.33 -1.19
CA ILE A 61 5.00 -13.55 -1.28
C ILE A 61 6.08 -14.34 -2.05
N ARG A 62 6.21 -15.64 -1.79
CA ARG A 62 7.15 -16.51 -2.51
C ARG A 62 6.80 -16.63 -3.99
N ALA A 63 5.51 -16.79 -4.31
CA ALA A 63 5.03 -16.86 -5.69
C ALA A 63 5.25 -15.54 -6.44
N GLU A 64 5.13 -14.40 -5.75
CA GLU A 64 5.28 -13.06 -6.30
C GLU A 64 6.73 -12.53 -6.25
N LYS A 65 7.73 -13.35 -5.88
CA LYS A 65 9.12 -12.91 -5.64
C LYS A 65 9.73 -12.12 -6.81
N SER A 66 9.44 -12.50 -8.05
CA SER A 66 9.98 -11.83 -9.25
C SER A 66 9.19 -10.57 -9.64
N ASN A 67 7.98 -10.38 -9.09
CA ASN A 67 7.10 -9.25 -9.37
C ASN A 67 6.20 -8.96 -8.17
N PRO A 68 6.75 -8.39 -7.07
CA PRO A 68 6.01 -8.18 -5.83
C PRO A 68 4.77 -7.32 -6.04
N LYS A 69 3.63 -7.73 -5.45
CA LYS A 69 2.37 -6.96 -5.50
C LYS A 69 2.03 -6.27 -4.18
N GLY A 70 2.75 -6.58 -3.11
CA GLY A 70 2.56 -6.00 -1.79
C GLY A 70 3.79 -5.24 -1.34
N ASP A 71 3.57 -4.18 -0.56
CA ASP A 71 4.64 -3.35 -0.02
C ASP A 71 5.02 -3.78 1.40
N VAL A 72 4.01 -4.14 2.20
CA VAL A 72 4.20 -4.49 3.62
C VAL A 72 3.37 -5.72 3.96
N TRP A 73 3.99 -6.66 4.68
CA TRP A 73 3.30 -7.73 5.38
C TRP A 73 3.31 -7.42 6.88
N TRP A 74 2.13 -7.28 7.49
CA TRP A 74 1.99 -7.04 8.91
C TRP A 74 0.96 -7.97 9.55
N GLY A 75 1.37 -8.49 10.70
CA GLY A 75 0.63 -9.46 11.47
C GLY A 75 1.11 -10.85 11.09
N GLY A 76 0.28 -11.83 11.41
CA GLY A 76 0.62 -13.22 11.21
C GLY A 76 0.55 -13.93 12.52
N THR A 77 1.31 -15.02 12.67
CA THR A 77 1.19 -15.97 13.79
C THR A 77 1.56 -15.33 15.14
N GLY A 78 0.74 -14.42 15.65
CA GLY A 78 0.49 -14.33 17.08
C GLY A 78 -0.43 -15.50 17.43
N ASP A 79 0.15 -16.68 17.58
CA ASP A 79 -0.55 -17.91 17.95
C ASP A 79 -1.42 -17.69 19.22
N PRO A 80 -2.64 -18.24 19.29
CA PRO A 80 -3.03 -18.93 20.52
C PRO A 80 -3.57 -20.33 20.19
N HIS A 81 -2.69 -21.24 19.82
CA HIS A 81 -2.65 -22.48 20.57
C HIS A 81 -2.05 -22.24 21.96
#